data_AF-I9QI15-F1
#
_entry.id   AF-I9QI15-F1
#
_cell.length_a   1.000
_cell.length_b   1.000
_cell.length_c   1.000
_cell.angle_alpha   90.00
_cell.angle_beta   90.00
_cell.angle_gamma   90.00
#
_symmetry.space_group_name_H-M   'P 1'
#
loop_
_entity.id
_entity.type
_entity.pdbx_description
1 polymer ?
#
loop_
_entity_poly.entity_id
_entity_poly.type
_entity_poly.pdbx_seq_one_letter_code
_entity_poly.pdbx_strand_id
1 'polypeptide(L)'
;MEQKLKTYKAFDKDLSCRGFKYEVGKEYEETGDIKACEKGFHACPYPLDVFGYYAPAGSRFCEVEQSGKIDGSESDKVCSSKIRIGAELDIRGLVKAAVSFVKERCTNECNAEPGKPATAGDRGAATAGDRGAATAGNYGAATAGD
;
A
#
# COMPACT_ATOMS: atom_id res chain seq x y z
N MET A 1 24.01 5.66 -0.39
CA MET A 1 23.00 6.08 0.60
C MET A 1 22.15 4.87 0.92
N GLU A 2 21.84 4.63 2.20
CA GLU A 2 20.96 3.54 2.61
C GLU A 2 19.52 3.83 2.12
N GLN A 3 18.87 2.86 1.49
CA GLN A 3 17.48 3.01 1.03
C GLN A 3 16.56 3.12 2.24
N LYS A 4 15.69 4.12 2.23
CA LYS A 4 14.68 4.35 3.27
C LYS A 4 13.31 4.31 2.62
N LEU A 5 12.41 3.52 3.20
CA LEU A 5 11.04 3.33 2.75
C LEU A 5 10.10 3.80 3.83
N LYS A 6 9.19 4.70 3.48
CA LYS A 6 8.06 5.07 4.33
C LYS A 6 6.98 4.02 4.18
N THR A 7 6.64 3.36 5.28
CA THR A 7 5.63 2.28 5.35
C THR A 7 4.78 2.44 6.61
N TYR A 8 3.83 1.53 6.82
CA TYR A 8 2.83 1.61 7.88
C TYR A 8 2.78 0.29 8.63
N LYS A 9 2.81 0.35 9.95
CA LYS A 9 2.80 -0.84 10.81
C LYS A 9 1.68 -0.76 11.82
N ALA A 10 0.98 -1.88 11.98
CA ALA A 10 0.03 -2.08 13.06
C ALA A 10 0.66 -2.87 14.22
N PHE A 11 0.12 -2.63 15.41
CA PHE A 11 0.55 -3.20 16.67
C PHE A 11 -0.67 -3.54 17.54
N ASP A 12 -0.47 -4.42 18.50
CA ASP A 12 -1.39 -4.63 19.61
C ASP A 12 -1.52 -3.35 20.47
N LYS A 13 -2.54 -3.30 21.34
CA LYS A 13 -2.83 -2.11 22.20
C LYS A 13 -1.63 -1.63 23.00
N ASP A 14 -0.77 -2.56 23.39
CA ASP A 14 0.44 -2.30 24.18
C ASP A 14 1.67 -1.93 23.35
N LEU A 15 1.48 -1.67 22.04
CA LEU A 15 2.53 -1.34 21.08
C LEU A 15 3.48 -2.51 20.82
N SER A 16 2.97 -3.74 20.88
CA SER A 16 3.74 -4.95 20.57
C SER A 16 3.36 -5.57 19.23
N CYS A 17 4.27 -6.38 18.68
CA CYS A 17 4.04 -7.23 17.52
C CYS A 17 4.90 -8.49 17.67
N ARG A 18 4.28 -9.69 17.57
CA ARG A 18 4.96 -10.99 17.71
C ARG A 18 5.81 -11.13 18.98
N GLY A 19 5.36 -10.56 20.10
CA GLY A 19 6.06 -10.61 21.39
C GLY A 19 7.21 -9.62 21.55
N PHE A 20 7.51 -8.80 20.54
CA PHE A 20 8.44 -7.69 20.66
C PHE A 20 7.69 -6.40 20.94
N LYS A 21 8.15 -5.62 21.92
CA LYS A 21 7.54 -4.35 22.31
C LYS A 21 8.27 -3.17 21.69
N TYR A 22 7.52 -2.26 21.12
CA TYR A 22 8.04 -1.09 20.44
C TYR A 22 7.70 0.20 21.19
N GLU A 23 8.42 1.26 20.86
CA GLU A 23 8.20 2.61 21.36
C GLU A 23 8.21 3.60 20.20
N VAL A 24 7.28 4.55 20.22
CA VAL A 24 7.22 5.66 19.26
C VAL A 24 8.50 6.48 19.33
N GLY A 25 9.08 6.78 18.17
CA GLY A 25 10.33 7.54 18.02
C GLY A 25 11.61 6.73 18.14
N LYS A 26 11.54 5.44 18.48
CA LYS A 26 12.71 4.55 18.59
C LYS A 26 13.04 3.85 17.27
N GLU A 27 14.29 3.41 17.19
CA GLU A 27 14.83 2.63 16.10
C GLU A 27 15.26 1.26 16.59
N TYR A 28 15.04 0.25 15.76
CA TYR A 28 15.35 -1.14 16.04
C TYR A 28 16.07 -1.75 14.86
N GLU A 29 17.05 -2.60 15.16
CA GLU A 29 17.83 -3.34 14.17
C GLU A 29 17.87 -4.82 14.55
N GLU A 30 17.57 -5.67 13.57
CA GLU A 30 17.66 -7.11 13.66
C GLU A 30 18.90 -7.59 12.91
N THR A 31 19.68 -8.47 13.55
CA THR A 31 20.95 -8.96 12.99
C THR A 31 20.79 -10.35 12.36
N GLY A 32 21.55 -10.61 11.29
CA GLY A 32 21.55 -11.90 10.57
C GLY A 32 20.93 -11.84 9.17
N ASP A 33 20.48 -12.99 8.68
CA ASP A 33 19.79 -13.11 7.39
C ASP A 33 18.31 -12.75 7.56
N ILE A 34 17.95 -11.60 7.02
CA ILE A 34 16.57 -11.13 6.94
C ILE A 34 15.88 -11.94 5.85
N LYS A 35 14.74 -12.52 6.20
CA LYS A 35 13.90 -13.27 5.28
C LYS A 35 12.45 -12.85 5.51
N ALA A 36 11.75 -12.48 4.44
CA ALA A 36 10.32 -12.18 4.53
C ALA A 36 9.58 -13.30 5.28
N CYS A 37 8.62 -12.90 6.11
CA CYS A 37 7.82 -13.74 7.01
C CYS A 37 8.56 -14.43 8.17
N GLU A 38 9.86 -14.72 8.07
CA GLU A 38 10.63 -15.47 9.09
C GLU A 38 11.37 -14.57 10.06
N LYS A 39 12.17 -13.61 9.55
CA LYS A 39 13.04 -12.80 10.39
C LYS A 39 13.20 -11.37 9.84
N GLY A 40 12.85 -10.39 10.67
CA GLY A 40 12.91 -8.96 10.35
C GLY A 40 11.62 -8.23 10.72
N PHE A 41 11.58 -6.94 10.39
CA PHE A 41 10.45 -6.07 10.70
C PHE A 41 9.50 -5.96 9.51
N HIS A 42 8.26 -6.43 9.67
CA HIS A 42 7.21 -6.29 8.65
C HIS A 42 6.42 -5.01 8.80
N ALA A 43 6.18 -4.32 7.69
CA ALA A 43 5.26 -3.21 7.57
C ALA A 43 4.67 -3.14 6.15
N CYS A 44 3.54 -2.46 5.99
CA CYS A 44 2.79 -2.36 4.74
C CYS A 44 3.17 -1.07 3.99
N PRO A 45 3.50 -1.12 2.69
CA PRO A 45 3.68 0.08 1.88
C PRO A 45 2.41 0.92 1.78
N TYR A 46 1.27 0.28 1.52
CA TYR A 46 -0.02 0.95 1.46
C TYR A 46 -0.64 1.02 2.86
N PRO A 47 -1.10 2.21 3.32
CA PRO A 47 -1.57 2.40 4.69
C PRO A 47 -2.67 1.46 5.15
N LEU A 48 -3.64 1.12 4.28
CA LEU A 48 -4.82 0.34 4.71
C LEU A 48 -4.60 -1.17 4.68
N ASP A 49 -3.50 -1.64 4.08
CA ASP A 49 -3.17 -3.09 4.09
C ASP A 49 -2.92 -3.61 5.50
N VAL A 50 -2.59 -2.71 6.45
CA VAL A 50 -2.46 -3.04 7.88
C VAL A 50 -3.72 -3.70 8.46
N PHE A 51 -4.90 -3.42 7.88
CA PHE A 51 -6.16 -4.02 8.31
C PHE A 51 -6.31 -5.49 7.91
N GLY A 52 -5.50 -5.99 6.97
CA GLY A 52 -5.40 -7.42 6.68
C GLY A 52 -4.71 -8.21 7.81
N TYR A 53 -3.97 -7.52 8.68
CA TYR A 53 -3.18 -8.12 9.75
C TYR A 53 -3.75 -7.85 11.15
N TYR A 54 -4.30 -6.66 11.35
CA TYR A 54 -4.77 -6.19 12.65
C TYR A 54 -6.14 -5.53 12.50
N ALA A 55 -7.09 -5.91 13.36
CA ALA A 55 -8.40 -5.29 13.35
C ALA A 55 -8.30 -3.78 13.67
N PRO A 56 -9.05 -2.90 12.99
CA PRO A 56 -9.03 -1.47 13.26
C PRO A 56 -9.33 -1.12 14.73
N ALA A 57 -10.28 -1.87 15.32
CA ALA A 57 -10.66 -1.71 16.71
C ALA A 57 -9.62 -2.35 17.63
N GLY A 58 -9.00 -1.54 18.47
CA GLY A 58 -8.08 -2.02 19.49
C GLY A 58 -6.68 -2.37 18.98
N SER A 59 -6.30 -1.89 17.80
CA SER A 59 -4.92 -1.90 17.33
C SER A 59 -4.39 -0.47 17.29
N ARG A 60 -3.07 -0.33 17.29
CA ARG A 60 -2.37 0.95 17.14
C ARG A 60 -1.63 0.96 15.82
N PHE A 61 -1.55 2.11 15.18
CA PHE A 61 -0.99 2.23 13.83
C PHE A 61 0.08 3.31 13.83
N CYS A 62 1.24 3.03 13.28
CA CYS A 62 2.29 4.03 13.13
C CYS A 62 2.73 4.11 11.67
N GLU A 63 3.08 5.32 11.26
CA GLU A 63 4.01 5.52 10.16
C GLU A 63 5.39 5.07 10.61
N VAL A 64 6.09 4.31 9.78
CA VAL A 64 7.42 3.79 10.09
C VAL A 64 8.37 4.03 8.93
N GLU A 65 9.66 4.12 9.23
CA GLU A 65 10.71 4.17 8.23
C GLU A 65 11.49 2.86 8.27
N GLN A 66 11.49 2.11 7.16
CA GLN A 66 12.24 0.87 7.01
C GLN A 66 13.53 1.12 6.23
N SER A 67 14.61 0.49 6.67
CA SER A 67 15.94 0.62 6.06
C SER A 67 16.79 -0.64 6.25
N GLY A 68 18.06 -0.59 5.82
CA GLY A 68 18.99 -1.71 5.85
C GLY A 68 18.71 -2.74 4.74
N LYS A 69 18.77 -4.03 5.06
CA LYS A 69 18.38 -5.09 4.13
C LYS A 69 16.86 -5.05 3.98
N ILE A 70 16.36 -4.91 2.76
CA ILE A 70 14.92 -4.83 2.46
C ILE A 70 14.54 -5.99 1.54
N ASP A 71 13.46 -6.68 1.89
CA ASP A 71 12.80 -7.72 1.10
C ASP A 71 11.33 -7.34 0.87
N GLY A 72 11.01 -6.99 -0.38
CA GLY A 72 9.67 -6.62 -0.83
C GLY A 72 9.11 -7.61 -1.86
N SER A 73 9.47 -8.90 -1.74
CA SER A 73 8.96 -9.97 -2.61
C SER A 73 7.44 -10.19 -2.49
N GLU A 74 6.83 -9.72 -1.41
CA GLU A 74 5.39 -9.79 -1.14
C GLU A 74 4.68 -8.51 -1.62
N SER A 75 3.44 -8.65 -2.10
CA SER A 75 2.71 -7.52 -2.70
C SER A 75 2.20 -6.49 -1.68
N ASP A 76 1.86 -6.93 -0.46
CA ASP A 76 1.13 -6.14 0.55
C ASP A 76 1.98 -5.78 1.78
N LYS A 77 3.20 -6.33 1.90
CA LYS A 77 4.12 -6.07 3.01
C LYS A 77 5.59 -6.10 2.56
N VAL A 78 6.42 -5.40 3.33
CA VAL A 78 7.87 -5.35 3.16
C VAL A 78 8.54 -5.74 4.48
N CYS A 79 9.59 -6.56 4.40
CA CYS A 79 10.43 -6.95 5.52
C CYS A 79 11.75 -6.17 5.49
N SER A 80 12.21 -5.66 6.63
CA SER A 80 13.49 -4.96 6.73
C SER A 80 14.34 -5.38 7.92
N SER A 81 15.67 -5.19 7.84
CA SER A 81 16.57 -5.36 9.00
C SER A 81 16.43 -4.23 10.02
N LYS A 82 16.08 -3.01 9.57
CA LYS A 82 15.94 -1.84 10.44
C LYS A 82 14.55 -1.24 10.31
N ILE A 83 14.02 -0.73 11.43
CA ILE A 83 12.78 0.00 11.47
C ILE A 83 12.86 1.14 12.48
N ARG A 84 12.41 2.33 12.08
CA ARG A 84 12.12 3.45 12.96
C ARG A 84 10.62 3.54 13.15
N ILE A 85 10.16 3.54 14.39
CA ILE A 85 8.75 3.80 14.70
C ILE A 85 8.54 5.31 14.68
N GLY A 86 7.79 5.79 13.69
CA GLY A 86 7.45 7.20 13.53
C GLY A 86 6.18 7.57 14.29
N ALA A 87 5.45 8.54 13.75
CA ALA A 87 4.23 9.04 14.39
C ALA A 87 3.11 7.99 14.42
N GLU A 88 2.39 7.95 15.53
CA GLU A 88 1.14 7.20 15.63
C GLU A 88 0.03 7.90 14.83
N LEU A 89 -0.75 7.11 14.11
CA LEU A 89 -1.84 7.55 13.27
C LEU A 89 -3.16 6.99 13.80
N ASP A 90 -4.16 7.86 13.91
CA ASP A 90 -5.53 7.41 14.06
C ASP A 90 -6.09 6.94 12.69
N ILE A 91 -7.31 6.41 12.70
CA ILE A 91 -7.97 5.94 11.47
C ILE A 91 -8.10 7.08 10.44
N ARG A 92 -8.32 8.33 10.88
CA ARG A 92 -8.38 9.48 9.97
C ARG A 92 -7.03 9.74 9.32
N GLY A 93 -5.94 9.65 10.08
CA GLY A 93 -4.56 9.76 9.61
C GLY A 93 -4.21 8.68 8.59
N LEU A 94 -4.57 7.43 8.86
CA LEU A 94 -4.41 6.31 7.94
C LEU A 94 -5.17 6.52 6.62
N VAL A 95 -6.44 6.92 6.68
CA VAL A 95 -7.25 7.19 5.49
C VAL A 95 -6.66 8.34 4.68
N LYS A 96 -6.21 9.41 5.36
CA LYS A 96 -5.53 10.54 4.68
C LYS A 96 -4.26 10.07 3.98
N ALA A 97 -3.44 9.28 4.66
CA ALA A 97 -2.23 8.70 4.08
C ALA A 97 -2.55 7.82 2.86
N ALA A 98 -3.63 7.05 2.91
CA ALA A 98 -4.05 6.16 1.82
C ALA A 98 -4.46 6.95 0.58
N VAL A 99 -5.24 8.02 0.77
CA VAL A 99 -5.64 8.94 -0.31
C VAL A 99 -4.40 9.61 -0.93
N SER A 100 -3.44 10.06 -0.11
CA SER A 100 -2.18 10.62 -0.62
C SER A 100 -1.38 9.59 -1.41
N PHE A 101 -1.23 8.38 -0.89
CA PHE A 101 -0.48 7.30 -1.53
C PHE A 101 -1.00 6.99 -2.94
N VAL A 102 -2.33 6.93 -3.09
CA VAL A 102 -2.99 6.71 -4.40
C VAL A 102 -2.77 7.92 -5.31
N LYS A 103 -3.01 9.14 -4.82
CA LYS A 103 -2.84 10.38 -5.61
C LYS A 103 -1.42 10.54 -6.16
N GLU A 104 -0.40 10.17 -5.38
CA GLU A 104 1.01 10.26 -5.79
C GLU A 104 1.39 9.24 -6.87
N ARG A 105 0.64 8.12 -6.98
CA ARG A 105 0.89 7.04 -7.94
C ARG A 105 0.02 7.11 -9.18
N CYS A 106 -1.09 7.85 -9.13
CA CYS A 106 -1.85 8.19 -10.32
C CYS A 106 -1.01 9.16 -11.16
N THR A 107 -0.48 8.69 -12.29
CA THR A 107 -0.05 9.59 -13.35
C THR A 107 -1.30 10.29 -13.88
N ASN A 108 -1.27 11.61 -13.98
CA ASN A 108 -2.38 12.43 -14.48
C ASN A 108 -2.62 12.23 -16.00
N GLU A 109 -2.42 11.03 -16.55
CA GLU A 109 -2.80 10.71 -17.93
C GLU A 109 -4.33 10.74 -18.13
N CYS A 110 -5.10 10.80 -17.03
CA CYS A 110 -6.54 10.99 -17.03
C CYS A 110 -6.99 12.46 -16.84
N ASN A 111 -6.09 13.45 -16.85
CA ASN A 111 -6.49 14.85 -17.09
C ASN A 111 -6.84 15.05 -18.57
N ALA A 112 -7.78 14.26 -19.08
CA ALA A 112 -8.59 14.70 -20.19
C ALA A 112 -9.34 15.94 -19.72
N GLU A 113 -9.38 17.00 -20.53
CA GLU A 113 -10.18 18.19 -20.23
C GLU A 113 -11.61 17.78 -19.81
N PRO A 114 -12.24 18.45 -18.82
CA PRO A 114 -13.61 18.15 -18.42
C PRO A 114 -14.52 18.09 -19.65
N GLY A 115 -15.03 16.90 -19.99
CA GLY A 115 -15.86 16.68 -21.17
C GLY A 115 -15.24 15.80 -22.28
N LYS A 116 -13.99 15.34 -22.14
CA LYS A 116 -13.45 14.31 -23.03
C LYS A 116 -13.49 12.93 -22.34
N PRO A 117 -14.35 11.99 -22.78
CA PRO A 117 -14.30 10.63 -22.25
C PRO A 117 -12.90 10.05 -22.48
N ALA A 118 -12.46 9.17 -21.58
CA ALA A 118 -11.20 8.43 -21.74
C ALA A 118 -11.28 7.54 -22.99
N THR A 119 -10.98 8.10 -24.16
CA THR A 119 -10.86 7.33 -25.40
C THR A 119 -9.55 6.58 -25.32
N ALA A 120 -9.63 5.35 -24.83
CA ALA A 120 -8.51 4.42 -24.86
C ALA A 120 -8.22 4.12 -26.33
N GLY A 121 -7.03 4.48 -26.81
CA GLY A 121 -6.56 4.06 -28.14
C GLY A 121 -6.57 2.54 -28.28
N ASP A 122 -6.26 2.02 -29.48
CA ASP A 122 -6.46 0.63 -29.94
C ASP A 122 -5.96 -0.53 -29.05
N ARG A 123 -5.33 -0.26 -27.90
CA ARG A 123 -4.88 -1.25 -26.91
C ARG A 123 -5.23 -0.91 -25.45
N GLY A 124 -6.08 0.07 -25.20
CA GLY A 124 -6.50 0.44 -23.85
C GLY A 124 -7.65 -0.41 -23.31
N ALA A 125 -7.75 -0.51 -21.98
CA ALA A 125 -8.70 -1.39 -21.27
C ALA A 125 -10.19 -1.09 -21.56
N ALA A 126 -10.52 0.14 -21.98
CA ALA A 126 -11.84 0.57 -22.42
C ALA A 126 -11.81 0.93 -23.91
N THR A 127 -11.52 -0.06 -24.76
CA THR A 127 -11.54 0.12 -26.22
C THR A 127 -12.96 -0.02 -26.76
N ALA A 128 -13.45 1.00 -27.47
CA ALA A 128 -14.65 0.93 -28.34
C ALA A 128 -14.31 0.26 -29.69
N GLY A 129 -13.60 -0.87 -29.62
CA GLY A 129 -13.16 -1.67 -30.77
C GLY A 129 -13.21 -3.16 -30.43
N ASP A 130 -13.22 -4.02 -31.43
CA ASP A 130 -13.62 -5.45 -31.39
C ASP A 130 -12.91 -6.37 -30.38
N ARG A 131 -11.96 -5.88 -29.58
CA ARG A 131 -11.21 -6.67 -28.58
C ARG A 131 -11.02 -5.99 -27.22
N GLY A 132 -11.81 -4.96 -26.90
CA GLY A 132 -11.82 -4.31 -25.58
C GLY A 132 -12.68 -5.02 -24.53
N ALA A 133 -12.31 -4.92 -23.25
CA ALA A 133 -13.01 -5.57 -22.13
C ALA A 133 -14.42 -5.01 -21.87
N ALA A 134 -14.70 -3.79 -22.34
CA ALA A 134 -16.01 -3.14 -22.32
C ALA A 134 -16.43 -2.82 -23.77
N THR A 135 -16.68 -3.84 -24.56
CA THR A 135 -17.09 -3.71 -25.96
C THR A 135 -18.61 -3.46 -26.05
N ALA A 136 -19.02 -2.31 -26.60
CA ALA A 136 -20.37 -2.07 -27.12
C ALA A 136 -20.49 -2.58 -28.58
N GLY A 137 -19.99 -3.80 -28.81
CA GLY A 137 -20.00 -4.49 -30.10
C GLY A 137 -20.45 -5.94 -29.91
N ASN A 138 -20.74 -6.64 -31.01
CA ASN A 138 -21.47 -7.92 -31.07
C ASN A 138 -20.88 -9.11 -30.27
N TYR A 139 -19.76 -8.94 -29.56
CA TYR A 139 -19.11 -9.97 -28.73
C TYR A 139 -18.63 -9.47 -27.35
N GLY A 140 -19.11 -8.31 -26.89
CA GLY A 140 -18.75 -7.75 -25.58
C GLY A 140 -19.66 -8.20 -24.44
N ALA A 141 -19.12 -8.19 -23.21
CA ALA A 141 -19.77 -8.68 -22.00
C ALA A 141 -20.85 -7.74 -21.41
N ALA A 142 -21.04 -6.53 -21.97
CA ALA A 142 -22.01 -5.56 -21.49
C ALA A 142 -22.88 -5.05 -22.64
N THR A 143 -24.15 -5.46 -22.65
CA THR A 143 -25.20 -4.90 -23.51
C THR A 143 -25.75 -3.62 -22.88
N ALA A 144 -25.76 -2.50 -23.62
CA ALA A 144 -26.58 -1.34 -23.25
C ALA A 144 -28.05 -1.71 -23.48
N GLY A 145 -28.86 -1.70 -22.42
CA GLY A 145 -30.32 -1.78 -22.52
C GLY A 145 -30.93 -0.42 -22.85
N ASP A 146 -32.06 -0.44 -23.55
CA ASP A 146 -32.78 0.72 -24.14
C ASP A 146 -33.03 1.91 -23.21
#